data_AF-A0A3S1USA7-F1
#
_entry.id   AF-A0A3S1USA7-F1
#
_cell.length_a   1.000
_cell.length_b   1.000
_cell.length_c   1.000
_cell.angle_alpha   90.00
_cell.angle_beta   90.00
_cell.angle_gamma   90.00
#
_symmetry.space_group_name_H-M   'P 1'
#
loop_
_entity.id
_entity.type
_entity.pdbx_description
1 polymer ?
#
loop_
_entity_poly.entity_id
_entity_poly.type
_entity_poly.pdbx_seq_one_letter_code
_entity_poly.pdbx_strand_id
1 'polypeptide(L)'
;FYLAWPLVVLLAPRRRFEQICIGVIALSLAYRFYWPLTANTTLARDLLPPASMDALATGALLACWRSRGAALPHWMRLSWPAFAAAFLVIEWFVPAPADPMLEWTHWLVRQVLPLVPLMVIVAACSRGLGGTLGKLAELPPLLGLGRISYGVYLYHPILLSLAVKAQPWIPLNVSEQGPGRFLVASAATIVAASISWVVFERPLNSLKRHFPYVARTRSAQGSHGGWLATAAGGSPDGRTPALELQRTDARR
;
A
#
# COMPACT_ATOMS: atom_id res chain seq x y z
N PHE A 1 -1.53 -1.65 14.52
CA PHE A 1 -2.03 -1.74 13.13
C PHE A 1 -2.15 -3.19 12.65
N TYR A 2 -1.05 -3.95 12.56
CA TYR A 2 -1.02 -5.29 11.95
C TYR A 2 -1.98 -6.34 12.53
N LEU A 3 -2.38 -6.24 13.81
CA LEU A 3 -3.36 -7.15 14.42
C LEU A 3 -4.78 -6.58 14.41
N ALA A 4 -4.95 -5.34 14.87
CA ALA A 4 -6.26 -4.71 15.00
C ALA A 4 -6.93 -4.42 13.65
N TRP A 5 -6.17 -3.97 12.64
CA TRP A 5 -6.75 -3.58 11.35
C TRP A 5 -7.35 -4.77 10.58
N PRO A 6 -6.67 -5.92 10.42
CA PRO A 6 -7.31 -7.09 9.82
C PRO A 6 -8.59 -7.53 10.53
N LEU A 7 -8.63 -7.47 11.87
CA LEU A 7 -9.83 -7.78 12.63
C LEU A 7 -10.97 -6.80 12.29
N VAL A 8 -10.68 -5.51 12.19
CA VAL A 8 -11.65 -4.50 11.74
C VAL A 8 -12.14 -4.81 10.33
N VAL A 9 -11.25 -5.13 9.39
CA VAL A 9 -11.65 -5.49 8.00
C VAL A 9 -12.50 -6.76 7.96
N LEU A 10 -12.19 -7.76 8.77
CA LEU A 10 -12.90 -9.05 8.80
C LEU A 10 -14.27 -8.96 9.49
N LEU A 11 -14.38 -8.20 10.58
CA LEU A 11 -15.59 -8.13 11.41
C LEU A 11 -16.53 -7.00 11.00
N ALA A 12 -16.04 -5.95 10.34
CA ALA A 12 -16.85 -4.81 10.00
C ALA A 12 -17.87 -5.12 8.89
N PRO A 13 -19.14 -4.73 9.05
CA PRO A 13 -20.13 -4.81 7.98
C PRO A 13 -19.70 -3.93 6.79
N ARG A 14 -19.76 -4.48 5.57
CA ARG A 14 -19.41 -3.75 4.33
C ARG A 14 -20.09 -2.38 4.20
N ARG A 15 -21.33 -2.24 4.72
CA ARG A 15 -22.10 -0.98 4.70
C ARG A 15 -21.53 0.11 5.64
N ARG A 16 -20.88 -0.27 6.74
CA ARG A 16 -20.31 0.66 7.73
C ARG A 16 -18.80 0.84 7.59
N PHE A 17 -18.14 0.02 6.78
CA PHE A 17 -16.69 0.05 6.65
C PHE A 17 -16.15 1.40 6.14
N GLU A 18 -16.88 2.07 5.25
CA GLU A 18 -16.57 3.45 4.84
C GLU A 18 -16.66 4.43 6.01
N GLN A 19 -17.71 4.34 6.83
CA GLN A 19 -17.88 5.18 8.03
C GLN A 19 -16.77 4.93 9.04
N ILE A 20 -16.30 3.69 9.18
CA ILE A 20 -15.15 3.34 10.02
C ILE A 20 -13.88 4.00 9.48
N CYS A 21 -13.62 3.95 8.17
CA CYS A 21 -12.47 4.62 7.57
C CYS A 21 -12.51 6.13 7.82
N ILE A 22 -13.66 6.77 7.61
CA ILE A 22 -13.86 8.21 7.88
C ILE A 22 -13.64 8.51 9.36
N GLY A 23 -14.16 7.68 10.26
CA GLY A 23 -13.97 7.82 11.70
C GLY A 23 -12.50 7.69 12.12
N VAL A 24 -11.75 6.77 11.51
CA VAL A 24 -10.30 6.61 11.75
C VAL A 24 -9.51 7.82 11.24
N ILE A 25 -9.86 8.38 10.07
CA ILE A 25 -9.25 9.61 9.55
C ILE A 25 -9.54 10.78 10.51
N ALA A 26 -10.80 10.94 10.93
CA ALA A 26 -11.20 12.00 11.86
C ALA A 26 -10.52 11.86 13.22
N LEU A 27 -10.41 10.64 13.75
CA LEU A 27 -9.71 10.36 15.01
C LEU A 27 -8.21 10.64 14.88
N SER A 28 -7.58 10.24 13.78
CA SER A 28 -6.18 10.54 13.49
C SER A 28 -5.95 12.05 13.43
N LEU A 29 -6.84 12.80 12.78
CA LEU A 29 -6.76 14.26 12.72
C LEU A 29 -6.98 14.90 14.10
N ALA A 30 -7.96 14.43 14.88
CA ALA A 30 -8.22 14.89 16.24
C ALA A 30 -7.01 14.63 17.16
N TYR A 31 -6.35 13.48 17.02
CA TYR A 31 -5.13 13.15 17.76
C TYR A 31 -4.01 14.18 17.51
N ARG A 32 -3.95 14.81 16.33
CA ARG A 32 -2.96 15.86 16.03
C ARG A 32 -3.19 17.16 16.81
N PHE A 33 -4.42 17.42 17.26
CA PHE A 33 -4.74 18.56 18.13
C PHE A 33 -4.45 18.30 19.62
N TYR A 34 -4.10 17.07 19.99
CA TYR A 34 -3.65 16.74 21.35
C TYR A 34 -2.23 17.27 21.65
N TRP A 35 -1.44 17.55 20.60
CA TRP A 35 -0.04 17.98 20.72
C TRP A 35 0.16 19.33 21.42
N PRO A 36 -0.52 20.43 21.03
CA PRO A 36 -0.33 21.73 21.67
C PRO A 36 -0.67 21.71 23.17
N LEU A 37 -1.43 20.70 23.62
CA LEU A 37 -1.90 20.57 24.99
C LEU A 37 -0.92 19.84 25.93
N THR A 38 0.05 19.09 25.39
CA THR A 38 0.91 18.20 26.21
C THR A 38 2.40 18.50 26.18
N ALA A 39 2.87 19.43 25.34
CA ALA A 39 4.25 19.96 25.31
C ALA A 39 5.41 18.93 25.27
N ASN A 40 5.14 17.66 24.94
CA ASN A 40 6.13 16.57 25.03
C ASN A 40 6.83 16.33 23.69
N THR A 41 8.03 16.88 23.49
CA THR A 41 8.86 16.91 22.27
C THR A 41 9.35 15.57 21.67
N THR A 42 8.62 14.47 21.79
CA THR A 42 9.15 13.13 21.51
C THR A 42 8.78 12.55 20.14
N LEU A 43 9.65 11.67 19.63
CA LEU A 43 9.47 10.74 18.51
C LEU A 43 8.11 10.00 18.52
N ALA A 44 7.43 9.93 19.66
CA ALA A 44 6.08 9.42 19.78
C ALA A 44 5.08 10.16 18.85
N ARG A 45 5.29 11.45 18.58
CA ARG A 45 4.49 12.26 17.64
C ARG A 45 4.40 11.65 16.25
N ASP A 46 5.54 11.16 15.73
CA ASP A 46 5.65 10.66 14.36
C ASP A 46 5.57 9.13 14.28
N LEU A 47 5.90 8.42 15.36
CA LEU A 47 5.98 6.96 15.38
C LEU A 47 4.72 6.29 15.91
N LEU A 48 3.86 7.00 16.64
CA LEU A 48 2.65 6.39 17.19
C LEU A 48 1.65 6.06 16.06
N PRO A 49 1.03 4.86 16.08
CA PRO A 49 0.11 4.42 15.05
C PRO A 49 -1.00 5.41 14.66
N PRO A 50 -1.61 6.18 15.58
CA PRO A 50 -2.65 7.15 15.23
C PRO A 50 -2.16 8.26 14.29
N ALA A 51 -0.87 8.60 14.31
CA ALA A 51 -0.33 9.69 13.48
C ALA A 51 -0.30 9.34 11.98
N SER A 52 -0.25 8.05 11.62
CA SER A 52 -0.21 7.58 10.22
C SER A 52 -1.49 6.85 9.78
N MET A 53 -2.50 6.77 10.66
CA MET A 53 -3.74 6.04 10.40
C MET A 53 -4.60 6.68 9.31
N ASP A 54 -4.54 8.01 9.15
CA ASP A 54 -5.20 8.73 8.08
C ASP A 54 -4.73 8.27 6.70
N ALA A 55 -3.43 8.11 6.46
CA ALA A 55 -2.90 7.64 5.18
C ALA A 55 -3.42 6.23 4.83
N LEU A 56 -3.41 5.31 5.79
CA LEU A 56 -3.88 3.93 5.63
C LEU A 56 -5.40 3.87 5.42
N ALA A 57 -6.16 4.63 6.22
CA ALA A 57 -7.61 4.69 6.12
C ALA A 57 -8.07 5.40 4.83
N THR A 58 -7.31 6.38 4.33
CA THR A 58 -7.55 7.03 3.03
C THR A 58 -7.37 6.01 1.90
N GLY A 59 -6.32 5.20 1.91
CA GLY A 59 -6.15 4.09 0.97
C GLY A 59 -7.29 3.06 1.04
N ALA A 60 -7.75 2.71 2.24
CA ALA A 60 -8.89 1.81 2.44
C ALA A 60 -10.22 2.41 1.93
N LEU A 61 -10.43 3.71 2.14
CA LEU A 61 -11.58 4.45 1.61
C LEU A 61 -11.60 4.44 0.09
N LEU A 62 -10.44 4.66 -0.55
CA LEU A 62 -10.30 4.54 -2.00
C LEU A 62 -10.69 3.14 -2.50
N ALA A 63 -10.29 2.08 -1.79
CA ALA A 63 -10.68 0.73 -2.13
C ALA A 63 -12.20 0.51 -2.03
N CYS A 64 -12.87 1.14 -1.04
CA CYS A 64 -14.32 1.09 -0.90
C CYS A 64 -15.05 1.79 -2.07
N TRP A 65 -14.59 2.97 -2.48
CA TRP A 65 -15.12 3.65 -3.66
C TRP A 65 -14.97 2.78 -4.91
N ARG A 66 -13.78 2.21 -5.11
CA ARG A 66 -13.52 1.28 -6.21
C ARG A 66 -14.41 0.05 -6.22
N SER A 67 -14.62 -0.59 -5.06
CA SER A 67 -15.47 -1.79 -4.97
C SER A 67 -16.93 -1.53 -5.34
N ARG A 68 -17.38 -0.27 -5.28
CA ARG A 68 -18.73 0.17 -5.69
C ARG A 68 -18.78 0.71 -7.12
N GLY A 69 -17.66 0.70 -7.84
CA GLY A 69 -17.55 1.31 -9.17
C GLY A 69 -17.49 2.84 -9.16
N ALA A 70 -17.34 3.47 -7.98
CA ALA A 70 -17.22 4.91 -7.89
C ALA A 70 -15.84 5.39 -8.36
N ALA A 71 -15.84 6.47 -9.14
CA ALA A 71 -14.61 7.17 -9.51
C ALA A 71 -14.12 8.07 -8.37
N LEU A 72 -12.85 8.51 -8.47
CA LEU A 72 -12.35 9.59 -7.63
C LEU A 72 -13.21 10.85 -7.82
N PRO A 73 -13.53 11.58 -6.74
CA PRO A 73 -14.23 12.86 -6.82
C PRO A 73 -13.57 13.83 -7.80
N HIS A 74 -14.37 14.60 -8.53
CA HIS A 74 -13.86 15.53 -9.55
C HIS A 74 -12.91 16.58 -8.96
N TRP A 75 -13.22 17.11 -7.78
CA TRP A 75 -12.37 18.09 -7.09
C TRP A 75 -10.97 17.53 -6.79
N MET A 76 -10.83 16.25 -6.40
CA MET A 76 -9.53 15.62 -6.15
C MET A 76 -8.73 15.49 -7.44
N ARG A 77 -9.41 15.13 -8.54
CA ARG A 77 -8.77 14.99 -9.86
C ARG A 77 -8.29 16.32 -10.44
N LEU A 78 -8.95 17.43 -10.11
CA LEU A 78 -8.56 18.75 -10.58
C LEU A 78 -7.51 19.41 -9.66
N SER A 79 -7.63 19.20 -8.35
CA SER A 79 -6.79 19.87 -7.35
C SER A 79 -5.48 19.16 -7.04
N TRP A 80 -5.31 17.86 -7.34
CA TRP A 80 -4.09 17.13 -6.97
C TRP A 80 -2.78 17.79 -7.42
N PRO A 81 -2.65 18.46 -8.59
CA PRO A 81 -1.40 19.13 -8.96
C PRO A 81 -1.11 20.32 -8.05
N ALA A 82 -2.15 21.07 -7.66
CA ALA A 82 -2.02 22.20 -6.75
C ALA A 82 -1.61 21.73 -5.34
N PHE A 83 -2.23 20.65 -4.83
CA PHE A 83 -1.83 20.04 -3.56
C PHE A 83 -0.40 19.49 -3.60
N ALA A 84 -0.01 18.83 -4.70
CA ALA A 84 1.35 18.34 -4.88
C ALA A 84 2.37 19.48 -4.96
N ALA A 85 2.09 20.52 -5.74
CA ALA A 85 2.96 21.69 -5.86
C ALA A 85 3.09 22.41 -4.52
N ALA A 86 1.99 22.65 -3.80
CA ALA A 86 2.03 23.26 -2.48
C ALA A 86 2.86 22.42 -1.50
N PHE A 87 2.72 21.09 -1.53
CA PHE A 87 3.53 20.20 -0.68
C PHE A 87 5.01 20.32 -1.00
N LEU A 88 5.40 20.25 -2.28
CA LEU A 88 6.80 20.36 -2.69
C LEU A 88 7.38 21.74 -2.37
N VAL A 89 6.60 22.82 -2.54
CA VAL A 89 7.04 24.18 -2.21
C VAL A 89 7.28 24.32 -0.71
N ILE A 90 6.39 23.81 0.12
CA ILE A 90 6.54 23.85 1.57
C ILE A 90 7.78 23.04 2.00
N GLU A 91 7.95 21.81 1.48
CA GLU A 91 9.09 20.98 1.85
C GLU A 91 10.44 21.58 1.40
N TRP A 92 10.48 22.25 0.26
CA TRP A 92 11.73 22.76 -0.31
C TRP A 92 12.11 24.16 0.15
N PHE A 93 11.12 25.05 0.33
CA PHE A 93 11.37 26.48 0.56
C PHE A 93 10.99 26.98 1.95
N VAL A 94 10.20 26.23 2.72
CA VAL A 94 9.75 26.68 4.05
C VAL A 94 10.60 25.98 5.13
N PRO A 95 11.54 26.70 5.77
CA PRO A 95 12.32 26.12 6.86
C PRO A 95 11.43 25.82 8.07
N ALA A 96 11.90 24.91 8.94
CA ALA A 96 11.22 24.58 10.18
C ALA A 96 11.05 25.86 11.04
N PRO A 97 9.81 26.26 11.40
CA PRO A 97 9.58 27.44 12.21
C PRO A 97 10.13 27.24 13.64
N ALA A 98 10.69 28.31 14.22
CA ALA A 98 11.15 28.31 15.61
C ALA A 98 9.99 28.47 16.61
N ASP A 99 8.87 29.08 16.19
CA ASP A 99 7.68 29.22 17.01
C ASP A 99 6.92 27.88 17.12
N PRO A 100 6.58 27.40 18.33
CA PRO A 100 5.90 26.11 18.52
C PRO A 100 4.54 25.99 17.83
N MET A 101 3.78 27.08 17.73
CA MET A 101 2.45 27.07 17.09
C MET A 101 2.58 26.96 15.57
N LEU A 102 3.54 27.69 15.00
CA LEU A 102 3.89 27.60 13.58
C LEU A 102 4.51 26.22 13.24
N GLU A 103 5.34 25.66 14.12
CA GLU A 103 5.93 24.33 13.94
C GLU A 103 4.84 23.24 13.92
N TRP A 104 3.87 23.31 14.84
CA TRP A 104 2.73 22.40 14.85
C TRP A 104 1.89 22.53 13.57
N THR A 105 1.57 23.75 13.16
CA THR A 105 0.82 24.03 11.93
C THR A 105 1.56 23.49 10.71
N HIS A 106 2.86 23.76 10.63
CA HIS A 106 3.72 23.29 9.56
C HIS A 106 3.70 21.75 9.48
N TRP A 107 3.85 21.05 10.59
CA TRP A 107 3.80 19.58 10.61
C TRP A 107 2.44 19.02 10.23
N LEU A 108 1.35 19.62 10.72
CA LEU A 108 -0.02 19.21 10.37
C LEU A 108 -0.23 19.29 8.86
N VAL A 109 0.22 20.40 8.24
CA VAL A 109 0.14 20.59 6.79
C VAL A 109 0.96 19.54 6.04
N ARG A 110 2.21 19.25 6.47
CA ARG A 110 3.05 18.19 5.83
C ARG A 110 2.38 16.82 5.82
N GLN A 111 1.57 16.50 6.83
CA GLN A 111 0.90 15.21 6.93
C GLN A 111 -0.39 15.13 6.09
N VAL A 112 -1.17 16.23 6.05
CA VAL A 112 -2.49 16.24 5.39
C VAL A 112 -2.40 16.56 3.89
N LEU A 113 -1.54 17.52 3.51
CA LEU A 113 -1.42 18.00 2.14
C LEU A 113 -1.06 16.90 1.12
N PRO A 114 -0.17 15.93 1.41
CA PRO A 114 0.13 14.86 0.46
C PRO A 114 -0.97 13.79 0.34
N LEU A 115 -1.99 13.76 1.20
CA LEU A 115 -3.03 12.71 1.15
C LEU A 115 -3.77 12.69 -0.20
N VAL A 116 -4.14 13.85 -0.74
CA VAL A 116 -4.83 13.97 -2.04
C VAL A 116 -3.96 13.47 -3.19
N PRO A 117 -2.73 13.99 -3.42
CA PRO A 117 -1.90 13.50 -4.51
C PRO A 117 -1.51 12.02 -4.34
N LEU A 118 -1.24 11.55 -3.11
CA LEU A 118 -0.97 10.13 -2.87
C LEU A 118 -2.18 9.25 -3.21
N MET A 119 -3.39 9.65 -2.83
CA MET A 119 -4.60 8.91 -3.18
C MET A 119 -4.81 8.86 -4.70
N VAL A 120 -4.53 9.96 -5.41
CA VAL A 120 -4.60 9.99 -6.88
C VAL A 120 -3.55 9.08 -7.51
N ILE A 121 -2.31 9.08 -7.01
CA ILE A 121 -1.24 8.17 -7.47
C ILE A 121 -1.65 6.71 -7.27
N VAL A 122 -2.11 6.34 -6.08
CA VAL A 122 -2.59 4.97 -5.78
C VAL A 122 -3.78 4.60 -6.67
N ALA A 123 -4.70 5.52 -6.92
CA ALA A 123 -5.81 5.31 -7.83
C ALA A 123 -5.34 5.12 -9.28
N ALA A 124 -4.33 5.84 -9.74
CA ALA A 124 -3.77 5.67 -11.07
C ALA A 124 -3.05 4.31 -11.19
N CYS A 125 -2.16 3.98 -10.25
CA CYS A 125 -1.44 2.71 -10.23
C CYS A 125 -2.37 1.49 -10.16
N SER A 126 -3.46 1.57 -9.39
CA SER A 126 -4.45 0.48 -9.29
C SER A 126 -5.36 0.31 -10.51
N ARG A 127 -5.33 1.23 -11.49
CA ARG A 127 -5.95 1.03 -12.81
C ARG A 127 -5.01 0.33 -13.81
N GLY A 128 -3.73 0.25 -13.47
CA GLY A 128 -2.66 0.04 -14.44
C GLY A 128 -2.27 1.38 -15.07
N LEU A 129 -0.97 1.65 -15.11
CA LEU A 129 -0.43 2.81 -15.81
C LEU A 129 -0.25 2.42 -17.29
N GLY A 130 -0.90 3.14 -18.20
CA GLY A 130 -0.71 2.96 -19.65
C GLY A 130 0.50 3.71 -20.20
N GLY A 131 0.86 3.41 -21.46
CA GLY A 131 1.84 4.19 -22.21
C GLY A 131 3.30 4.06 -21.74
N THR A 132 4.08 5.13 -21.91
CA THR A 132 5.52 5.17 -21.54
C THR A 132 5.74 5.11 -20.04
N LEU A 133 4.88 5.74 -19.24
CA LEU A 133 4.94 5.71 -17.78
C LEU A 133 4.70 4.30 -17.22
N GLY A 134 3.76 3.56 -17.79
CA GLY A 134 3.57 2.14 -17.46
C GLY A 134 4.81 1.31 -17.74
N LYS A 135 5.38 1.43 -18.94
CA LYS A 135 6.62 0.74 -19.32
C LYS A 135 7.79 1.07 -18.38
N LEU A 136 7.92 2.33 -17.97
CA LEU A 136 8.94 2.76 -17.02
C LEU A 136 8.72 2.14 -15.63
N ALA A 137 7.48 2.18 -15.12
CA ALA A 137 7.13 1.62 -13.81
C ALA A 137 7.28 0.08 -13.77
N GLU A 138 7.11 -0.58 -14.91
CA GLU A 138 7.27 -2.04 -15.06
C GLU A 138 8.70 -2.48 -15.36
N LEU A 139 9.68 -1.56 -15.35
CA LEU A 139 11.07 -1.93 -15.53
C LEU A 139 11.52 -2.92 -14.44
N PRO A 140 12.26 -3.99 -14.81
CA PRO A 140 12.75 -4.99 -13.86
C PRO A 140 13.44 -4.43 -12.60
N PRO A 141 14.33 -3.42 -12.65
CA PRO A 141 14.94 -2.85 -11.45
C PRO A 141 13.94 -2.14 -10.53
N LEU A 142 12.96 -1.41 -11.09
CA LEU A 142 11.92 -0.72 -10.33
C LEU A 142 10.99 -1.72 -9.63
N LEU A 143 10.60 -2.80 -10.34
CA LEU A 143 9.86 -3.91 -9.74
C LEU A 143 10.68 -4.63 -8.66
N GLY A 144 11.98 -4.80 -8.88
CA GLY A 144 12.92 -5.37 -7.90
C GLY A 144 12.98 -4.54 -6.62
N LEU A 145 13.14 -3.22 -6.75
CA LEU A 145 13.13 -2.29 -5.62
C LEU A 145 11.78 -2.31 -4.88
N GLY A 146 10.67 -2.39 -5.63
CA GLY A 146 9.33 -2.55 -5.07
C GLY A 146 9.17 -3.82 -4.24
N ARG A 147 9.76 -4.95 -4.67
CA ARG A 147 9.73 -6.23 -3.92
C ARG A 147 10.44 -6.14 -2.57
N ILE A 148 11.59 -5.46 -2.52
CA ILE A 148 12.38 -5.32 -1.28
C ILE A 148 11.97 -4.10 -0.45
N SER A 149 10.98 -3.32 -0.89
CA SER A 149 10.57 -2.05 -0.25
C SER A 149 10.19 -2.21 1.22
N TYR A 150 9.58 -3.35 1.57
CA TYR A 150 9.26 -3.65 2.96
C TYR A 150 10.52 -3.81 3.83
N GLY A 151 11.53 -4.55 3.35
CA GLY A 151 12.83 -4.65 4.00
C GLY A 151 13.52 -3.30 4.11
N VAL A 152 13.48 -2.47 3.05
CA VAL A 152 14.03 -1.10 3.09
C VAL A 152 13.36 -0.27 4.19
N TYR A 153 12.03 -0.31 4.27
CA TYR A 153 11.28 0.38 5.33
C TYR A 153 11.70 -0.07 6.74
N LEU A 154 11.96 -1.37 6.94
CA LEU A 154 12.33 -1.89 8.26
C LEU A 154 13.79 -1.57 8.63
N TYR A 155 14.74 -1.72 7.69
CA TYR A 155 16.17 -1.64 7.99
C TYR A 155 16.74 -0.23 7.89
N HIS A 156 16.13 0.69 7.14
CA HIS A 156 16.71 2.02 6.93
C HIS A 156 17.03 2.81 8.22
N PRO A 157 16.19 2.85 9.29
CA PRO A 157 16.53 3.67 10.45
C PRO A 157 17.69 3.06 11.25
N ILE A 158 17.75 1.73 11.29
CA ILE A 158 18.82 0.98 11.96
C ILE A 158 20.14 1.18 11.22
N LEU A 159 20.14 0.99 9.90
CA LEU A 159 21.36 1.12 9.11
C LEU A 159 21.81 2.56 8.99
N LEU A 160 20.89 3.52 8.97
CA LEU A 160 21.23 4.92 9.07
C LEU A 160 21.92 5.24 10.40
N SER A 161 21.39 4.76 11.53
CA SER A 161 22.02 4.94 12.84
C SER A 161 23.40 4.29 12.89
N LEU A 162 23.55 3.10 12.33
CA LEU A 162 24.84 2.39 12.28
C LEU A 162 25.85 3.12 11.38
N ALA A 163 25.43 3.63 10.22
CA ALA A 163 26.27 4.37 9.30
C ALA A 163 26.81 5.66 9.93
N VAL A 164 25.97 6.38 10.70
CA VAL A 164 26.40 7.56 11.46
C VAL A 164 27.39 7.19 12.56
N LYS A 165 27.15 6.10 13.32
CA LYS A 165 28.09 5.62 14.35
C LYS A 165 29.42 5.14 13.77
N ALA A 166 29.39 4.60 12.55
CA ALA A 166 30.55 4.11 11.82
C ALA A 166 31.30 5.21 11.06
N GLN A 167 30.93 6.49 11.23
CA GLN A 167 31.59 7.63 10.58
C GLN A 167 33.12 7.56 10.58
N PRO A 168 33.82 7.19 11.67
CA PRO A 168 35.28 7.19 11.69
C PRO A 168 35.92 6.23 10.69
N TRP A 169 35.19 5.21 10.25
CA TRP A 169 35.65 4.20 9.29
C TRP A 169 35.19 4.47 7.86
N ILE A 170 34.40 5.53 7.63
CA ILE A 170 33.82 5.84 6.33
C ILE A 170 34.48 7.10 5.79
N PRO A 171 35.10 7.05 4.60
CA PRO A 171 35.83 8.20 4.03
C PRO A 171 34.91 9.35 3.56
N LEU A 172 33.59 9.15 3.59
CA LEU A 172 32.57 10.14 3.25
C LEU A 172 31.92 10.69 4.52
N ASN A 173 31.49 11.96 4.50
CA ASN A 173 30.67 12.52 5.59
C ASN A 173 29.26 11.89 5.54
N VAL A 174 28.98 11.06 6.55
CA VAL A 174 27.73 10.33 6.77
C VAL A 174 26.97 10.89 7.99
N SER A 175 27.66 11.65 8.85
CA SER A 175 27.11 12.19 10.09
C SER A 175 26.19 13.38 9.81
N GLU A 176 26.62 14.27 8.93
CA GLU A 176 25.82 15.40 8.49
C GLU A 176 24.82 15.01 7.40
N GLN A 177 23.77 15.80 7.25
CA GLN A 177 22.85 15.64 6.12
C GLN A 177 23.59 15.97 4.84
N GLY A 178 23.59 15.05 3.87
CA GLY A 178 24.26 15.29 2.60
C GLY A 178 24.29 14.07 1.68
N PRO A 179 24.88 14.22 0.48
CA PRO A 179 24.95 13.15 -0.52
C PRO A 179 25.69 11.91 -0.02
N GLY A 180 26.75 12.09 0.79
CA GLY A 180 27.51 10.97 1.37
C GLY A 180 26.64 10.09 2.27
N ARG A 181 25.92 10.72 3.20
CA ARG A 181 24.93 10.04 4.05
C ARG A 181 23.85 9.33 3.23
N PHE A 182 23.28 10.01 2.24
CA PHE A 182 22.25 9.44 1.38
C PHE A 182 22.75 8.19 0.65
N LEU A 183 23.90 8.28 -0.01
CA LEU A 183 24.47 7.19 -0.81
C LEU A 183 24.83 5.99 0.07
N VAL A 184 25.59 6.22 1.15
CA VAL A 184 26.07 5.14 2.02
C VAL A 184 24.91 4.46 2.75
N ALA A 185 24.02 5.23 3.37
CA ALA A 185 22.89 4.66 4.12
C ALA A 185 21.90 3.95 3.20
N SER A 186 21.60 4.52 2.01
CA SER A 186 20.68 3.88 1.05
C SER A 186 21.29 2.62 0.46
N ALA A 187 22.57 2.65 0.07
CA ALA A 187 23.26 1.46 -0.45
C ALA A 187 23.30 0.35 0.60
N ALA A 188 23.70 0.66 1.84
CA ALA A 188 23.70 -0.31 2.93
C ALA A 188 22.30 -0.91 3.15
N THR A 189 21.26 -0.06 3.13
CA THR A 189 19.87 -0.49 3.31
C THR A 189 19.39 -1.38 2.19
N ILE A 190 19.65 -1.01 0.92
CA ILE A 190 19.25 -1.80 -0.24
C ILE A 190 19.97 -3.16 -0.22
N VAL A 191 21.25 -3.21 0.13
CA VAL A 191 22.00 -4.46 0.26
C VAL A 191 21.40 -5.34 1.35
N ALA A 192 21.19 -4.80 2.56
CA ALA A 192 20.61 -5.56 3.66
C ALA A 192 19.18 -6.04 3.37
N ALA A 193 18.34 -5.19 2.77
CA ALA A 193 16.99 -5.55 2.35
C ALA A 193 17.01 -6.62 1.25
N SER A 194 17.96 -6.56 0.31
CA SER A 194 18.13 -7.58 -0.73
C SER A 194 18.56 -8.93 -0.16
N ILE A 195 19.48 -8.93 0.81
CA ILE A 195 19.89 -10.15 1.53
C ILE A 195 18.70 -10.72 2.30
N SER A 196 17.98 -9.88 3.05
CA SER A 196 16.74 -10.26 3.77
C SER A 196 15.72 -10.89 2.83
N TRP A 197 15.53 -10.30 1.65
CA TRP A 197 14.60 -10.80 0.66
C TRP A 197 14.96 -12.21 0.17
N VAL A 198 16.23 -12.44 -0.17
CA VAL A 198 16.68 -13.73 -0.70
C VAL A 198 16.70 -14.81 0.38
N VAL A 199 17.16 -14.48 1.59
CA VAL A 199 17.39 -15.45 2.67
C VAL A 199 16.12 -15.75 3.46
N PHE A 200 15.28 -14.75 3.74
CA PHE A 200 14.13 -14.90 4.62
C PHE A 200 12.80 -14.71 3.88
N GLU A 201 12.60 -13.55 3.25
CA GLU A 201 11.26 -13.18 2.77
C GLU A 201 10.80 -14.06 1.61
N ARG A 202 11.68 -14.38 0.66
CA ARG A 202 11.36 -15.23 -0.49
C ARG A 202 11.06 -16.68 -0.07
N PRO A 203 11.88 -17.35 0.76
CA PRO A 203 11.54 -18.68 1.28
C PRO A 203 10.24 -18.69 2.08
N LEU A 204 10.04 -17.74 3.00
CA LEU A 204 8.82 -17.65 3.80
C LEU A 204 7.58 -17.39 2.93
N ASN A 205 7.66 -16.50 1.94
CA ASN A 205 6.55 -16.27 1.01
C ASN A 205 6.24 -17.50 0.17
N SER A 206 7.23 -18.34 -0.16
CA SER A 206 6.99 -19.59 -0.89
C SER A 206 6.13 -20.58 -0.09
N LEU A 207 6.17 -20.50 1.25
CA LEU A 207 5.35 -21.36 2.11
C LEU A 207 3.87 -21.02 2.05
N LYS A 208 3.48 -19.82 1.59
CA LYS A 208 2.07 -19.45 1.38
C LYS A 208 1.33 -20.41 0.45
N ARG A 209 2.03 -21.15 -0.41
CA ARG A 209 1.45 -22.21 -1.24
C ARG A 209 0.75 -23.32 -0.44
N HIS A 210 1.11 -23.51 0.83
CA HIS A 210 0.51 -24.50 1.72
C HIS A 210 -0.76 -23.99 2.44
N PHE A 211 -1.06 -22.69 2.34
CA PHE A 211 -2.23 -22.05 2.97
C PHE A 211 -3.08 -21.35 1.90
N PRO A 212 -3.91 -22.10 1.14
CA PRO A 212 -4.74 -21.52 0.08
C PRO A 212 -5.74 -20.51 0.64
N TYR A 213 -5.53 -19.23 0.34
CA TYR A 213 -6.32 -18.10 0.85
C TYR A 213 -7.66 -17.89 0.12
N VAL A 214 -8.00 -18.78 -0.81
CA VAL A 214 -9.25 -18.73 -1.56
C VAL A 214 -10.06 -19.94 -1.14
N ALA A 215 -11.17 -19.72 -0.43
CA ALA A 215 -12.25 -20.69 -0.46
C ALA A 215 -12.56 -20.89 -1.94
N ARG A 216 -12.14 -22.04 -2.49
CA ARG A 216 -12.44 -22.43 -3.86
C ARG A 216 -13.96 -22.28 -3.96
N THR A 217 -14.42 -21.22 -4.62
CA THR A 217 -15.83 -21.09 -4.97
C THR A 217 -16.07 -22.36 -5.77
N ARG A 218 -16.72 -23.34 -5.14
CA ARG A 218 -17.25 -24.49 -5.84
C ARG A 218 -18.04 -23.84 -6.97
N SER A 219 -17.54 -24.00 -8.18
CA SER A 219 -18.31 -23.77 -9.38
C SER A 219 -19.66 -24.39 -9.09
N ALA A 220 -20.70 -23.55 -9.02
CA ALA A 220 -22.07 -24.01 -9.07
C ALA A 220 -22.31 -24.56 -10.49
N GLN A 221 -21.62 -25.65 -10.82
CA GLN A 221 -22.03 -26.62 -11.82
C GLN A 221 -23.04 -27.49 -11.08
N GLY A 222 -24.25 -26.95 -11.00
CA GLY A 222 -25.41 -27.56 -10.37
C GLY A 222 -26.63 -27.06 -11.11
N SER A 223 -26.77 -27.55 -12.34
CA SER A 223 -28.05 -27.91 -12.96
C SER A 223 -29.30 -27.19 -12.42
N HIS A 224 -29.64 -26.05 -13.01
CA HIS A 224 -31.04 -25.71 -13.25
C HIS A 224 -31.20 -25.35 -14.72
N GLY A 225 -31.02 -26.37 -15.57
CA GLY A 225 -31.67 -26.40 -16.88
C GLY A 225 -33.17 -26.47 -16.63
N GLY A 226 -33.90 -25.53 -17.23
CA GLY A 226 -35.35 -25.39 -17.09
C GLY A 226 -36.08 -26.70 -17.35
N TRP A 227 -36.92 -27.07 -16.39
CA TRP A 227 -37.73 -28.29 -16.42
C TRP A 227 -39.06 -28.13 -17.16
N LEU A 228 -39.25 -27.07 -17.95
CA LEU A 228 -40.49 -26.86 -18.70
C LEU A 228 -40.24 -26.16 -20.05
N ALA A 229 -40.84 -26.75 -21.09
CA ALA A 229 -41.08 -26.25 -22.45
C ALA A 229 -39.95 -26.46 -23.48
N THR A 230 -39.97 -27.60 -24.18
CA THR A 230 -40.49 -27.71 -25.58
C THR A 230 -40.21 -29.11 -26.11
N ALA A 231 -41.19 -30.00 -25.99
CA ALA A 231 -41.26 -31.22 -26.77
C ALA A 231 -42.05 -30.93 -28.04
N ALA A 232 -41.36 -30.74 -29.17
CA ALA A 232 -41.91 -30.89 -30.50
C ALA A 232 -40.77 -31.19 -31.48
N GLY A 233 -40.85 -32.33 -32.16
CA GLY A 233 -40.00 -32.68 -33.30
C GLY A 233 -39.05 -33.85 -33.04
N GLY A 234 -39.54 -35.06 -33.28
CA GLY A 234 -38.69 -36.24 -33.40
C GLY A 234 -37.93 -36.29 -34.73
N SER A 235 -36.78 -36.96 -34.72
CA SER A 235 -36.31 -37.80 -35.82
C SER A 235 -35.19 -38.73 -35.29
N PRO A 236 -35.07 -39.97 -35.79
CA PRO A 236 -34.45 -41.08 -35.09
C PRO A 236 -33.02 -41.33 -35.60
N ASP A 237 -32.02 -41.24 -34.74
CA ASP A 237 -30.78 -42.00 -34.95
C ASP A 237 -30.04 -42.18 -33.63
N GLY A 238 -30.11 -43.41 -33.12
CA GLY A 238 -29.55 -43.83 -31.84
C GLY A 238 -28.04 -44.01 -31.90
N ARG A 239 -27.28 -42.92 -31.74
CA ARG A 239 -25.84 -42.99 -31.45
C ARG A 239 -25.42 -41.93 -30.43
N THR A 240 -25.21 -42.37 -29.19
CA THR A 240 -24.32 -41.70 -28.23
C THR A 240 -22.90 -42.24 -28.42
N PRO A 241 -21.88 -41.39 -28.58
CA PRO A 241 -20.52 -41.76 -28.22
C PRO A 241 -20.09 -41.01 -26.96
N ALA A 242 -19.39 -41.77 -26.12
CA ALA A 242 -18.98 -41.48 -24.77
C ALA A 242 -17.99 -40.30 -24.64
N LEU A 243 -18.09 -39.62 -23.50
CA LEU A 243 -17.08 -38.72 -22.95
C LEU A 243 -15.83 -39.54 -22.55
N GLU A 244 -14.77 -39.52 -23.36
CA GLU A 244 -13.42 -39.86 -22.91
C GLU A 244 -12.75 -38.61 -22.30
N LEU A 245 -12.61 -38.62 -20.98
CA LEU A 245 -11.79 -37.65 -20.24
C LEU A 245 -10.36 -38.20 -20.12
N GLN A 246 -9.44 -37.65 -20.91
CA GLN A 246 -8.02 -37.98 -20.86
C GLN A 246 -7.39 -37.31 -19.61
N ARG A 247 -6.99 -38.12 -18.63
CA ARG A 247 -6.09 -37.72 -17.52
C ARG A 247 -4.71 -37.42 -18.10
N THR A 248 -4.18 -36.23 -17.85
CA THR A 248 -2.75 -35.96 -18.00
C THR A 248 -2.09 -35.94 -16.62
N ASP A 249 -1.26 -36.96 -16.41
CA ASP A 249 -0.38 -37.15 -15.26
C ASP A 249 0.70 -36.07 -15.21
N ALA A 250 0.97 -35.60 -13.99
CA ALA A 250 2.16 -34.84 -13.66
C ALA A 250 3.39 -35.76 -13.67
N ARG A 251 4.44 -35.39 -14.42
CA ARG A 251 5.79 -35.93 -14.25
C ARG A 251 6.75 -34.84 -13.82
N ARG A 252 7.40 -35.14 -12.68
CA ARG A 252 8.72 -34.76 -12.13
C ARG A 252 9.30 -33.40 -12.49
#